data_AF-A0A068NPN5-F1
#
_entry.id   AF-A0A068NPN5-F1
#
_cell.length_a   1.000
_cell.length_b   1.000
_cell.length_c   1.000
_cell.angle_alpha   90.00
_cell.angle_beta   90.00
_cell.angle_gamma   90.00
#
_symmetry.space_group_name_H-M   'P 1'
#
loop_
_entity.id
_entity.type
_entity.pdbx_description
1 polymer ?
#
loop_
_entity_poly.entity_id
_entity_poly.type
_entity_poly.pdbx_seq_one_letter_code
_entity_poly.pdbx_strand_id
1 'polypeptide(L)'
;MAREGDPTELVRQMREEQEESSWPLTELGRKQAALAGEWLRKNIEGGYDASYVSPFLRTRETAEGLGLEGLKWEIDDRLREREWGEYSTEGYKPYTSQQYLTDLALCANLDWKTEYPGAESILDMVPRVEAFLTDAMLKTPQGRIIAVTHGGTIRAIQTVLEHLTRGERLPPDRRLSNCCVVMYRLSDIDLAHTEWIGEVRTAHPALPDAPETPWEPLGPK
;
A
#
# COMPACT_ATOMS: atom_id res chain seq x y z
N MET A 1 -2.63 -5.90 7.78
CA MET A 1 -1.68 -7.03 7.97
C MET A 1 -0.82 -6.78 9.18
N ALA A 2 -0.39 -7.75 9.96
CA ALA A 2 0.42 -7.51 11.17
C ALA A 2 1.86 -7.04 10.81
N ARG A 3 2.09 -5.75 10.53
CA ARG A 3 3.42 -5.16 10.80
C ARG A 3 3.60 -4.85 12.28
N GLU A 4 2.50 -4.60 12.98
CA GLU A 4 2.43 -4.28 14.41
C GLU A 4 1.30 -5.06 15.12
N GLY A 5 0.81 -6.14 14.50
CA GLY A 5 -0.15 -7.06 15.11
C GLY A 5 0.55 -8.28 15.71
N ASP A 6 -0.19 -9.04 16.52
CA ASP A 6 0.29 -10.27 17.14
C ASP A 6 0.82 -11.25 16.06
N PRO A 7 2.13 -11.57 16.07
CA PRO A 7 2.73 -12.51 15.12
C PRO A 7 2.09 -13.89 15.15
N THR A 8 1.41 -14.27 16.24
CA THR A 8 0.77 -15.58 16.39
C THR A 8 -0.39 -15.78 15.42
N GLU A 9 -1.17 -14.74 15.11
CA GLU A 9 -2.29 -14.83 14.17
C GLU A 9 -1.79 -15.00 12.73
N LEU A 10 -0.71 -14.28 12.38
CA LEU A 10 -0.04 -14.44 11.09
C LEU A 10 0.54 -15.85 10.94
N VAL A 11 1.18 -16.36 11.99
CA VAL A 11 1.67 -17.76 12.03
C VAL A 11 0.52 -18.76 11.96
N ARG A 12 -0.65 -18.47 12.54
CA ARG A 12 -1.84 -19.33 12.44
C ARG A 12 -2.36 -19.41 11.00
N GLN A 13 -2.57 -18.26 10.37
CA GLN A 13 -3.04 -18.17 8.96
C GLN A 13 -2.11 -18.91 8.00
N MET A 14 -0.80 -18.77 8.21
CA MET A 14 0.21 -19.48 7.44
C MET A 14 0.21 -21.00 7.62
N ARG A 15 -0.19 -21.49 8.80
CA ARG A 15 -0.28 -22.92 9.10
C ARG A 15 -1.55 -23.58 8.55
N GLU A 16 -2.56 -22.78 8.23
CA GLU A 16 -3.84 -23.27 7.72
C GLU A 16 -3.82 -23.52 6.19
N GLU A 17 -2.65 -23.41 5.53
CA GLU A 17 -2.45 -23.65 4.07
C GLU A 17 -3.42 -22.87 3.17
N GLN A 18 -3.96 -21.75 3.65
CA GLN A 18 -4.83 -20.88 2.86
C GLN A 18 -3.98 -19.96 1.97
N GLU A 19 -4.46 -19.73 0.75
CA GLU A 19 -3.90 -18.73 -0.16
C GLU A 19 -3.77 -17.37 0.55
N GLU A 20 -2.63 -16.70 0.41
CA GLU A 20 -2.37 -15.40 1.07
C GLU A 20 -3.46 -14.35 0.74
N SER A 21 -4.03 -14.44 -0.46
CA SER A 21 -5.10 -13.60 -0.97
C SER A 21 -6.39 -13.69 -0.13
N SER A 22 -6.63 -14.82 0.54
CA SER A 22 -7.84 -15.10 1.31
C SER A 22 -7.71 -14.76 2.81
N TRP A 23 -6.54 -14.33 3.27
CA TRP A 23 -6.36 -14.03 4.68
C TRP A 23 -7.19 -12.81 5.13
N PRO A 24 -8.03 -12.94 6.18
CA PRO A 24 -8.82 -11.84 6.69
C PRO A 24 -8.00 -10.90 7.58
N LEU A 25 -8.57 -9.73 7.88
CA LEU A 25 -8.10 -8.85 8.94
C LEU A 25 -8.20 -9.53 10.30
N THR A 26 -7.21 -9.22 11.13
CA THR A 26 -7.25 -9.49 12.56
C THR A 26 -8.21 -8.51 13.26
N GLU A 27 -8.57 -8.78 14.52
CA GLU A 27 -9.39 -7.83 15.31
C GLU A 27 -8.70 -6.45 15.43
N LEU A 28 -7.38 -6.44 15.66
CA LEU A 28 -6.60 -5.21 15.64
C LEU A 28 -6.68 -4.51 14.28
N GLY A 29 -6.54 -5.26 13.18
CA GLY A 29 -6.66 -4.72 11.82
C GLY A 29 -8.01 -4.05 11.56
N ARG A 30 -9.11 -4.64 12.04
CA ARG A 30 -10.46 -4.03 11.96
C ARG A 30 -10.54 -2.71 12.75
N LYS A 31 -9.98 -2.66 13.95
CA LYS A 31 -9.90 -1.42 14.74
C LYS A 31 -9.08 -0.33 14.04
N GLN A 32 -7.94 -0.71 13.46
CA GLN A 32 -7.08 0.21 12.71
C GLN A 32 -7.78 0.77 11.46
N ALA A 33 -8.54 -0.06 10.74
CA ALA A 33 -9.33 0.39 9.58
C ALA A 33 -10.41 1.41 10.00
N ALA A 34 -11.12 1.16 11.10
CA ALA A 34 -12.12 2.09 11.63
C ALA A 34 -11.52 3.46 12.00
N LEU A 35 -10.35 3.46 12.68
CA LEU A 35 -9.62 4.70 13.03
C LEU A 35 -9.17 5.47 11.79
N ALA A 36 -8.67 4.78 10.76
CA ALA A 36 -8.32 5.41 9.49
C ALA A 36 -9.55 6.02 8.81
N GLY A 37 -10.68 5.31 8.82
CA GLY A 37 -11.96 5.82 8.34
C GLY A 37 -12.43 7.10 9.03
N GLU A 38 -12.35 7.14 10.35
CA GLU A 38 -12.67 8.33 11.14
C GLU A 38 -11.76 9.51 10.78
N TRP A 39 -10.45 9.26 10.70
CA TRP A 39 -9.48 10.27 10.32
C TRP A 39 -9.75 10.80 8.91
N LEU A 40 -10.06 9.93 7.94
CA LEU A 40 -10.39 10.33 6.56
C LEU A 40 -11.62 11.25 6.52
N ARG A 41 -12.72 10.87 7.18
CA ARG A 41 -13.94 11.70 7.25
C ARG A 41 -13.69 13.07 7.89
N LYS A 42 -12.80 13.13 8.88
CA LYS A 42 -12.46 14.36 9.60
C LYS A 42 -11.56 15.29 8.78
N ASN A 43 -10.64 14.75 7.99
CA ASN A 43 -9.57 15.53 7.35
C ASN A 43 -9.76 15.74 5.84
N ILE A 44 -10.63 14.96 5.20
CA ILE A 44 -10.84 15.00 3.75
C ILE A 44 -12.27 15.43 3.45
N GLU A 45 -12.44 16.72 3.15
CA GLU A 45 -13.71 17.30 2.76
C GLU A 45 -14.02 17.07 1.28
N GLY A 46 -15.28 16.83 0.92
CA GLY A 46 -15.73 16.67 -0.46
C GLY A 46 -15.71 15.24 -1.00
N GLY A 47 -15.35 14.24 -0.20
CA GLY A 47 -15.48 12.82 -0.57
C GLY A 47 -14.46 12.33 -1.61
N TYR A 48 -14.76 11.24 -2.30
CA TYR A 48 -13.91 10.65 -3.33
C TYR A 48 -14.71 10.38 -4.60
N ASP A 49 -14.13 10.68 -5.75
CA ASP A 49 -14.74 10.51 -7.07
C ASP A 49 -14.51 9.10 -7.64
N ALA A 50 -13.45 8.43 -7.19
CA ALA A 50 -13.17 7.03 -7.50
C ALA A 50 -12.54 6.30 -6.32
N SER A 51 -12.87 5.01 -6.20
CA SER A 51 -12.42 4.17 -5.10
C SER A 51 -11.99 2.80 -5.61
N TYR A 52 -10.75 2.41 -5.35
CA TYR A 52 -10.15 1.16 -5.81
C TYR A 52 -9.67 0.29 -4.66
N VAL A 53 -9.68 -1.03 -4.84
CA VAL A 53 -9.19 -1.97 -3.84
C VAL A 53 -8.46 -3.13 -4.49
N SER A 54 -7.43 -3.62 -3.82
CA SER A 54 -6.79 -4.88 -4.22
C SER A 54 -7.77 -6.06 -4.11
N PRO A 55 -7.63 -7.12 -4.93
CA PRO A 55 -8.46 -8.33 -4.87
C PRO A 55 -8.41 -9.06 -3.52
N PHE A 56 -7.38 -8.83 -2.70
CA PHE A 56 -7.16 -9.61 -1.48
C PHE A 56 -8.25 -9.33 -0.43
N LEU A 57 -8.64 -10.35 0.35
CA LEU A 57 -9.74 -10.22 1.31
C LEU A 57 -9.48 -9.11 2.34
N ARG A 58 -8.29 -9.09 2.94
CA ARG A 58 -7.89 -8.06 3.92
C ARG A 58 -8.01 -6.62 3.42
N THR A 59 -7.77 -6.34 2.14
CA THR A 59 -7.91 -4.98 1.60
C THR A 59 -9.36 -4.62 1.40
N ARG A 60 -10.20 -5.58 0.98
CA ARG A 60 -11.66 -5.42 0.88
C ARG A 60 -12.29 -5.19 2.25
N GLU A 61 -11.92 -5.97 3.26
CA GLU A 61 -12.37 -5.76 4.64
C GLU A 61 -11.87 -4.44 5.23
N THR A 62 -10.65 -4.00 4.85
CA THR A 62 -10.14 -2.68 5.26
C THR A 62 -11.00 -1.58 4.65
N ALA A 63 -11.26 -1.66 3.34
CA ALA A 63 -12.08 -0.71 2.59
C ALA A 63 -13.51 -0.58 3.16
N GLU A 64 -14.13 -1.71 3.52
CA GLU A 64 -15.41 -1.73 4.25
C GLU A 64 -15.27 -1.09 5.64
N GLY A 65 -14.23 -1.47 6.39
CA GLY A 65 -13.94 -0.96 7.73
C GLY A 65 -13.64 0.55 7.79
N LEU A 66 -13.27 1.19 6.67
CA LEU A 66 -13.14 2.64 6.61
C LEU A 66 -14.49 3.34 6.84
N GLY A 67 -15.62 2.70 6.55
CA GLY A 67 -16.95 3.30 6.74
C GLY A 67 -17.16 4.59 5.94
N LEU A 68 -16.62 4.66 4.73
CA LEU A 68 -16.81 5.79 3.82
C LEU A 68 -18.08 5.55 3.00
N GLU A 69 -19.09 6.38 3.23
CA GLU A 69 -20.40 6.24 2.58
C GLU A 69 -20.35 6.64 1.10
N GLY A 70 -21.19 6.00 0.29
CA GLY A 70 -21.37 6.34 -1.12
C GLY A 70 -20.27 5.85 -2.08
N LEU A 71 -19.20 5.24 -1.57
CA LEU A 71 -18.13 4.69 -2.40
C LEU A 71 -18.51 3.33 -3.00
N LYS A 72 -18.16 3.14 -4.26
CA LYS A 72 -18.24 1.85 -4.97
C LYS A 72 -16.82 1.37 -5.25
N TRP A 73 -16.33 0.46 -4.41
CA TRP A 73 -14.97 -0.08 -4.52
C TRP A 73 -14.82 -0.93 -5.79
N GLU A 74 -14.05 -0.44 -6.75
CA GLU A 74 -13.62 -1.19 -7.94
C GLU A 74 -12.42 -2.06 -7.58
N ILE A 75 -12.51 -3.36 -7.87
CA ILE A 75 -11.38 -4.28 -7.66
C ILE A 75 -10.42 -4.12 -8.84
N ASP A 76 -9.14 -3.85 -8.54
CA ASP A 76 -8.08 -3.77 -9.55
C ASP A 76 -6.91 -4.68 -9.18
N ASP A 77 -6.64 -5.69 -10.02
CA ASP A 77 -5.60 -6.68 -9.80
C ASP A 77 -4.19 -6.06 -9.76
N ARG A 78 -3.98 -4.90 -10.39
CA ARG A 78 -2.69 -4.20 -10.36
C ARG A 78 -2.35 -3.68 -8.96
N LEU A 79 -3.34 -3.60 -8.07
CA LEU A 79 -3.17 -3.25 -6.66
C LEU A 79 -2.84 -4.44 -5.75
N ARG A 80 -2.68 -5.68 -6.26
CA ARG A 80 -2.25 -6.83 -5.42
C ARG A 80 -0.91 -6.59 -4.74
N GLU A 81 -0.68 -7.25 -3.60
CA GLU A 81 0.65 -7.21 -2.94
C GLU A 81 1.69 -7.83 -3.87
N ARG A 82 2.98 -7.59 -3.60
CA ARG A 82 4.06 -8.26 -4.32
C ARG A 82 3.99 -9.79 -4.19
N GLU A 83 4.44 -10.48 -5.22
CA GLU A 83 4.70 -11.91 -5.12
C GLU A 83 5.99 -12.20 -4.36
N TRP A 84 5.96 -13.24 -3.54
CA TRP A 84 7.13 -13.75 -2.82
C TRP A 84 7.78 -14.96 -3.52
N GLY A 85 7.31 -15.33 -4.71
CA GLY A 85 7.86 -16.42 -5.52
C GLY A 85 7.75 -17.78 -4.83
N GLU A 86 8.85 -18.54 -4.84
CA GLU A 86 8.99 -19.82 -4.11
C GLU A 86 8.80 -19.71 -2.57
N TYR A 87 8.55 -18.50 -2.03
CA TYR A 87 8.12 -18.28 -0.65
C TYR A 87 6.64 -17.94 -0.47
N SER A 88 5.85 -17.90 -1.55
CA SER A 88 4.41 -17.92 -1.40
C SER A 88 4.00 -19.19 -0.65
N THR A 89 2.87 -19.16 0.05
CA THR A 89 2.37 -20.30 0.84
C THR A 89 2.18 -21.58 0.02
N GLU A 90 2.27 -21.47 -1.29
CA GLU A 90 2.31 -22.56 -2.24
C GLU A 90 3.76 -23.07 -2.45
N GLY A 91 4.26 -23.85 -1.49
CA GLY A 91 5.31 -24.82 -1.76
C GLY A 91 6.74 -24.43 -1.33
N TYR A 92 7.20 -25.18 -0.34
CA TYR A 92 8.58 -25.42 0.09
C TYR A 92 9.27 -24.43 1.06
N LYS A 93 9.40 -24.96 2.29
CA LYS A 93 10.02 -24.46 3.54
C LYS A 93 9.08 -23.67 4.46
N PRO A 94 8.95 -24.06 5.75
CA PRO A 94 8.16 -23.30 6.71
C PRO A 94 8.80 -21.92 6.91
N TYR A 95 8.12 -20.91 6.38
CA TYR A 95 8.48 -19.51 6.54
C TYR A 95 8.27 -19.12 8.01
N THR A 96 9.36 -18.95 8.77
CA THR A 96 9.26 -18.52 10.16
C THR A 96 8.89 -17.03 10.21
N SER A 97 8.13 -16.62 11.23
CA SER A 97 7.82 -15.20 11.47
C SER A 97 9.07 -14.33 11.53
N GLN A 98 10.20 -14.88 11.98
CA GLN A 98 11.48 -14.19 12.00
C GLN A 98 12.06 -13.94 10.60
N GLN A 99 11.97 -14.92 9.69
CA GLN A 99 12.39 -14.75 8.30
C GLN A 99 11.51 -13.73 7.57
N TYR A 100 10.19 -13.76 7.79
CA TYR A 100 9.28 -12.73 7.27
C TYR A 100 9.68 -11.32 7.70
N LEU A 101 9.99 -11.13 8.98
CA LEU A 101 10.37 -9.83 9.54
C LEU A 101 11.74 -9.36 9.02
N THR A 102 12.70 -10.27 8.89
CA THR A 102 14.02 -9.97 8.30
C THR A 102 13.89 -9.58 6.84
N ASP A 103 13.09 -10.31 6.07
CA ASP A 103 12.85 -10.01 4.66
C ASP A 103 12.10 -8.68 4.50
N LEU A 104 11.06 -8.43 5.30
CA LEU A 104 10.38 -7.12 5.37
C LEU A 104 11.33 -5.95 5.63
N ALA A 105 12.41 -6.14 6.40
CA ALA A 105 13.42 -5.12 6.63
C ALA A 105 14.32 -4.89 5.40
N LEU A 106 14.64 -5.95 4.66
CA LEU A 106 15.43 -5.88 3.41
C LEU A 106 14.66 -5.22 2.27
N CYS A 107 13.33 -5.34 2.29
CA CYS A 107 12.39 -4.72 1.35
C CYS A 107 12.33 -3.19 1.39
N ALA A 108 13.05 -2.56 2.32
CA ALA A 108 13.26 -1.11 2.29
C ALA A 108 14.11 -0.66 1.10
N ASN A 109 14.81 -1.59 0.43
CA ASN A 109 15.54 -1.32 -0.80
C ASN A 109 14.64 -1.60 -2.03
N LEU A 110 14.48 -0.61 -2.91
CA LEU A 110 13.59 -0.66 -4.08
C LEU A 110 13.97 -1.79 -5.06
N ASP A 111 15.26 -2.08 -5.16
CA ASP A 111 15.82 -3.10 -6.05
C ASP A 111 16.16 -4.39 -5.31
N TRP A 112 15.60 -4.58 -4.11
CA TRP A 112 15.73 -5.85 -3.44
C TRP A 112 14.98 -6.92 -4.23
N LYS A 113 15.72 -7.63 -5.07
CA LYS A 113 15.38 -8.98 -5.47
C LYS A 113 16.01 -9.88 -4.44
N THR A 114 15.20 -10.69 -3.81
CA THR A 114 15.74 -11.92 -3.27
C THR A 114 16.33 -12.75 -4.41
N GLU A 115 17.29 -13.61 -4.10
CA GLU A 115 17.78 -14.61 -5.06
C GLU A 115 16.71 -15.66 -5.43
N TYR A 116 15.43 -15.44 -5.09
CA TYR A 116 14.38 -16.46 -5.18
C TYR A 116 13.58 -16.33 -6.47
N PRO A 117 13.50 -17.40 -7.27
CA PRO A 117 12.68 -17.43 -8.48
C PRO A 117 11.22 -17.03 -8.21
N GLY A 118 10.67 -16.18 -9.07
CA GLY A 118 9.25 -15.78 -9.03
C GLY A 118 8.89 -14.67 -8.04
N ALA A 119 9.83 -14.15 -7.24
CA ALA A 119 9.56 -13.02 -6.35
C ALA A 119 9.58 -11.67 -7.09
N GLU A 120 8.71 -10.74 -6.70
CA GLU A 120 8.67 -9.36 -7.20
C GLU A 120 9.48 -8.42 -6.30
N SER A 121 10.43 -7.66 -6.87
CA SER A 121 10.94 -6.43 -6.25
C SER A 121 9.96 -5.28 -6.40
N ILE A 122 10.17 -4.17 -5.68
CA ILE A 122 9.34 -2.96 -5.86
C ILE A 122 9.43 -2.45 -7.31
N LEU A 123 10.63 -2.50 -7.92
CA LEU A 123 10.81 -2.13 -9.32
C LEU A 123 10.07 -3.06 -10.29
N ASP A 124 9.90 -4.34 -9.98
CA ASP A 124 9.11 -5.26 -10.82
C ASP A 124 7.60 -4.94 -10.77
N MET A 125 7.14 -4.29 -9.69
CA MET A 125 5.76 -3.83 -9.55
C MET A 125 5.48 -2.51 -10.26
N VAL A 126 6.52 -1.71 -10.57
CA VAL A 126 6.37 -0.37 -11.18
C VAL A 126 5.50 -0.39 -12.44
N PRO A 127 5.73 -1.27 -13.45
CA PRO A 127 4.93 -1.23 -14.68
C PRO A 127 3.43 -1.42 -14.46
N ARG A 128 3.03 -2.33 -13.55
CA ARG A 128 1.60 -2.54 -13.24
C ARG A 128 1.01 -1.39 -12.44
N VAL A 129 1.79 -0.77 -11.56
CA VAL A 129 1.35 0.40 -10.79
C VAL A 129 1.25 1.65 -11.65
N GLU A 130 2.18 1.89 -12.56
CA GLU A 130 2.11 2.97 -13.55
C GLU A 130 0.84 2.85 -14.38
N ALA A 131 0.57 1.66 -14.94
CA ALA A 131 -0.65 1.42 -15.70
C ALA A 131 -1.93 1.71 -14.89
N PHE A 132 -1.96 1.32 -13.60
CA PHE A 132 -3.06 1.64 -12.71
C PHE A 132 -3.22 3.16 -12.51
N LEU A 133 -2.14 3.86 -12.18
CA LEU A 133 -2.16 5.30 -11.93
C LEU A 133 -2.60 6.07 -13.17
N THR A 134 -2.06 5.73 -14.35
CA THR A 134 -2.45 6.34 -15.62
C THR A 134 -3.94 6.17 -15.88
N ASP A 135 -4.47 4.94 -15.80
CA ASP A 135 -5.90 4.68 -16.04
C ASP A 135 -6.79 5.40 -15.03
N ALA A 136 -6.43 5.35 -13.74
CA ALA A 136 -7.21 5.96 -12.68
C ALA A 136 -7.26 7.50 -12.85
N MET A 137 -6.13 8.14 -13.17
CA MET A 137 -6.05 9.57 -13.41
C MET A 137 -6.79 9.99 -14.68
N LEU A 138 -6.77 9.18 -15.75
CA LEU A 138 -7.54 9.43 -16.98
C LEU A 138 -9.05 9.30 -16.77
N LYS A 139 -9.49 8.29 -15.99
CA LYS A 139 -10.91 8.08 -15.66
C LYS A 139 -11.46 9.13 -14.70
N THR A 140 -10.61 9.74 -13.87
CA THR A 140 -11.00 10.66 -12.82
C THR A 140 -10.22 11.98 -12.92
N PRO A 141 -10.38 12.72 -14.04
CA PRO A 141 -9.64 13.96 -14.24
C PRO A 141 -10.05 15.00 -13.20
N GLN A 142 -9.06 15.62 -12.53
CA GLN A 142 -9.25 16.62 -11.47
C GLN A 142 -10.05 16.12 -10.23
N GLY A 143 -10.35 14.83 -10.15
CA GLY A 143 -11.06 14.24 -9.02
C GLY A 143 -10.13 13.63 -7.98
N ARG A 144 -10.73 13.23 -6.86
CA ARG A 144 -10.03 12.58 -5.75
C ARG A 144 -10.21 11.07 -5.82
N ILE A 145 -9.09 10.37 -5.86
CA ILE A 145 -9.04 8.91 -5.90
C ILE A 145 -8.65 8.39 -4.51
N ILE A 146 -9.31 7.34 -4.02
CA ILE A 146 -8.84 6.54 -2.90
C ILE A 146 -8.54 5.11 -3.36
N ALA A 147 -7.43 4.55 -2.88
CA ALA A 147 -7.09 3.16 -3.11
C ALA A 147 -6.70 2.48 -1.80
N VAL A 148 -7.21 1.27 -1.58
CA VAL A 148 -6.82 0.42 -0.44
C VAL A 148 -6.00 -0.76 -0.95
N THR A 149 -4.72 -0.78 -0.58
CA THR A 149 -3.73 -1.74 -1.06
C THR A 149 -2.73 -2.11 0.05
N HIS A 150 -1.54 -2.60 -0.31
CA HIS A 150 -0.58 -3.21 0.60
C HIS A 150 0.73 -2.44 0.68
N GLY A 151 1.61 -2.85 1.59
CA GLY A 151 2.84 -2.12 1.88
C GLY A 151 3.80 -2.08 0.69
N GLY A 152 3.98 -3.19 -0.04
CA GLY A 152 4.81 -3.23 -1.24
C GLY A 152 4.22 -2.37 -2.36
N THR A 153 2.90 -2.45 -2.57
CA THR A 153 2.23 -1.68 -3.62
C THR A 153 2.24 -0.19 -3.35
N ILE A 154 2.04 0.24 -2.10
CA ILE A 154 2.21 1.65 -1.72
C ILE A 154 3.64 2.08 -2.05
N ARG A 155 4.67 1.29 -1.69
CA ARG A 155 6.06 1.62 -2.04
C ARG A 155 6.28 1.78 -3.54
N ALA A 156 5.70 0.90 -4.37
CA ALA A 156 5.75 1.04 -5.82
C ALA A 156 5.04 2.31 -6.32
N ILE A 157 3.89 2.68 -5.72
CA ILE A 157 3.23 3.96 -6.02
C ILE A 157 4.13 5.15 -5.67
N GLN A 158 4.81 5.11 -4.51
CA GLN A 158 5.77 6.15 -4.13
C GLN A 158 6.94 6.21 -5.12
N THR A 159 7.45 5.06 -5.58
CA THR A 159 8.50 5.02 -6.61
C THR A 159 8.07 5.72 -7.89
N VAL A 160 6.84 5.49 -8.36
CA VAL A 160 6.31 6.13 -9.56
C VAL A 160 6.10 7.63 -9.34
N LEU A 161 5.31 7.99 -8.33
CA LEU A 161 4.87 9.37 -8.12
C LEU A 161 5.99 10.31 -7.66
N GLU A 162 7.02 9.79 -7.00
CA GLU A 162 8.14 10.56 -6.47
C GLU A 162 9.42 10.38 -7.30
N HIS A 163 9.33 9.73 -8.46
CA HIS A 163 10.43 9.50 -9.41
C HIS A 163 11.68 8.85 -8.77
N LEU A 164 11.47 7.92 -7.84
CA LEU A 164 12.57 7.27 -7.14
C LEU A 164 13.30 6.31 -8.09
N THR A 165 14.63 6.40 -8.09
CA THR A 165 15.53 5.59 -8.89
C THR A 165 16.18 4.47 -8.09
N ARG A 166 16.90 3.58 -8.79
CA ARG A 166 17.57 2.42 -8.17
C ARG A 166 18.58 2.88 -7.12
N GLY A 167 18.48 2.31 -5.91
CA GLY A 167 19.38 2.60 -4.79
C GLY A 167 18.90 3.72 -3.87
N GLU A 168 17.89 4.49 -4.29
CA GLU A 168 17.23 5.45 -3.41
C GLU A 168 16.37 4.71 -2.37
N ARG A 169 16.36 5.25 -1.16
CA ARG A 169 15.56 4.75 -0.05
C ARG A 169 14.77 5.90 0.51
N LEU A 170 13.47 5.67 0.70
CA LEU A 170 12.65 6.60 1.45
C LEU A 170 13.19 6.69 2.89
N PRO A 171 13.19 7.90 3.48
CA PRO A 171 13.74 8.10 4.81
C PRO A 171 12.94 7.31 5.87
N PRO A 172 13.55 6.97 7.02
CA PRO A 172 12.96 6.07 8.01
C PRO A 172 11.63 6.54 8.62
N ASP A 173 11.42 7.85 8.68
CA ASP A 173 10.19 8.51 9.13
C ASP A 173 9.02 8.29 8.15
N ARG A 174 9.30 7.93 6.90
CA ARG A 174 8.29 7.53 5.91
C ARG A 174 8.00 6.03 5.96
N ARG A 175 8.08 5.43 7.15
CA ARG A 175 7.73 4.02 7.41
C ARG A 175 6.21 3.83 7.34
N LEU A 176 5.77 2.88 6.53
CA LEU A 176 4.35 2.54 6.42
C LEU A 176 3.92 1.66 7.62
N SER A 177 3.07 2.22 8.48
CA SER A 177 2.33 1.48 9.50
C SER A 177 1.02 0.94 8.93
N ASN A 178 0.32 0.08 9.68
CA ASN A 178 -0.98 -0.40 9.26
C ASN A 178 -2.01 0.72 9.18
N CYS A 179 -2.82 0.70 8.13
CA CYS A 179 -3.83 1.72 7.86
C CYS A 179 -3.26 3.15 7.88
N CYS A 180 -1.97 3.33 7.58
CA CYS A 180 -1.43 4.64 7.25
C CYS A 180 -2.09 5.16 5.97
N VAL A 181 -2.23 6.48 5.88
CA VAL A 181 -2.80 7.16 4.73
C VAL A 181 -1.68 7.98 4.09
N VAL A 182 -1.26 7.58 2.89
CA VAL A 182 -0.32 8.35 2.06
C VAL A 182 -1.16 9.13 1.05
N MET A 183 -1.00 10.45 1.02
CA MET A 183 -1.78 11.35 0.20
C MET A 183 -0.87 12.11 -0.75
N TYR A 184 -1.32 12.24 -1.99
CA TYR A 184 -0.70 13.06 -3.00
C TYR A 184 -1.67 14.14 -3.45
N ARG A 185 -1.15 15.34 -3.68
CA ARG A 185 -1.84 16.37 -4.46
C ARG A 185 -0.97 16.65 -5.67
N LEU A 186 -1.52 16.42 -6.85
CA LEU A 186 -0.82 16.54 -8.11
C LEU A 186 -1.49 17.63 -8.97
N SER A 187 -0.70 18.43 -9.65
CA SER A 187 -1.10 19.41 -10.65
C SER A 187 -0.20 19.30 -11.88
N ASP A 188 -0.58 19.98 -12.96
CA ASP A 188 0.22 20.06 -14.20
C ASP A 188 0.63 18.67 -14.72
N ILE A 189 -0.32 17.73 -14.67
CA ILE A 189 -0.09 16.32 -14.97
C ILE A 189 0.01 16.13 -16.49
N ASP A 190 1.19 15.73 -16.94
CA ASP A 190 1.46 15.19 -18.29
C ASP A 190 1.73 13.69 -18.18
N LEU A 191 0.68 12.90 -18.37
CA LEU A 191 0.76 11.44 -18.33
C LEU A 191 1.58 10.85 -19.48
N ALA A 192 1.74 11.56 -20.60
CA ALA A 192 2.49 11.06 -21.75
C ALA A 192 4.01 11.07 -21.48
N HIS A 193 4.47 12.04 -20.67
CA HIS A 193 5.88 12.19 -20.27
C HIS A 193 6.14 11.84 -18.80
N THR A 194 5.13 11.30 -18.10
CA THR A 194 5.15 10.99 -16.67
C THR A 194 5.66 12.17 -15.84
N GLU A 195 5.07 13.35 -16.06
CA GLU A 195 5.42 14.60 -15.37
C GLU A 195 4.22 15.16 -14.59
N TRP A 196 4.49 15.70 -13.41
CA TRP A 196 3.53 16.40 -12.57
C TRP A 196 4.26 17.25 -11.55
N ILE A 197 3.59 18.30 -11.06
CA ILE A 197 3.98 18.99 -9.84
C ILE A 197 3.15 18.41 -8.72
N GLY A 198 3.73 18.22 -7.53
CA GLY A 198 2.91 17.77 -6.42
C GLY A 198 3.53 17.90 -5.06
N GLU A 199 2.72 17.55 -4.08
CA GLU A 199 3.11 17.41 -2.69
C GLU A 199 2.60 16.08 -2.13
N VAL A 200 3.34 15.54 -1.17
CA VAL A 200 3.02 14.29 -0.47
C VAL A 200 2.90 14.53 1.02
N ARG A 201 2.00 13.79 1.66
CA ARG A 201 1.86 13.75 3.11
C ARG A 201 1.50 12.34 3.55
N THR A 202 2.01 11.92 4.70
CA THR A 202 1.64 10.66 5.35
C THR A 202 1.00 10.91 6.71
N ALA A 203 -0.11 10.22 6.99
CA ALA A 203 -0.75 10.18 8.29
C ALA A 203 -0.79 8.74 8.82
N HIS A 204 -0.74 8.59 10.14
CA HIS A 204 -0.82 7.30 10.81
C HIS A 204 -2.00 7.26 11.79
N PRO A 205 -3.26 7.21 11.31
CA PRO A 205 -4.45 7.29 12.17
C PRO A 205 -4.51 6.24 13.28
N ALA A 206 -3.92 5.07 13.02
CA ALA A 206 -3.86 3.96 13.97
C ALA A 206 -2.75 4.10 15.03
N LEU A 207 -1.91 5.13 14.95
CA LEU A 207 -0.80 5.40 15.86
C LEU A 207 -1.01 6.77 16.53
N PRO A 208 -1.60 6.83 17.74
CA PRO A 208 -1.99 8.09 18.39
C PRO A 208 -0.82 9.06 18.62
N ASP A 209 0.37 8.53 18.87
CA ASP A 209 1.58 9.31 19.18
C ASP A 209 2.43 9.59 17.94
N ALA A 210 2.04 9.09 16.76
CA ALA A 210 2.78 9.36 15.53
C ALA A 210 2.53 10.80 15.08
N PRO A 211 3.60 11.59 14.84
CA PRO A 211 3.43 12.95 14.35
C PRO A 211 2.78 12.92 12.96
N GLU A 212 1.82 13.81 12.73
CA GLU A 212 1.37 14.07 11.36
C GLU A 212 2.50 14.73 10.60
N THR A 213 2.84 14.20 9.43
CA THR A 213 3.82 14.84 8.55
C THR A 213 3.19 16.06 7.87
N PRO A 214 3.92 17.17 7.69
CA PRO A 214 3.46 18.27 6.85
C PRO A 214 3.33 17.82 5.39
N TRP A 215 2.71 18.65 4.56
CA TRP A 215 2.84 18.48 3.12
C TRP A 215 4.26 18.83 2.70
N GLU A 216 4.89 17.92 1.97
CA GLU A 216 6.24 18.07 1.45
C GLU A 216 6.17 18.10 -0.08
N PRO A 217 6.89 19.02 -0.75
CA PRO A 217 6.95 19.01 -2.20
C PRO A 217 7.56 17.70 -2.68
N LEU A 218 7.00 17.14 -3.75
CA LEU A 218 7.68 16.10 -4.51
C LEU A 218 8.97 16.71 -5.06
N GLY A 219 10.10 16.03 -4.85
CA GLY A 219 11.40 16.50 -5.34
C GLY A 219 11.33 16.80 -6.84
N PRO A 220 12.03 17.82 -7.34
CA PRO A 220 12.12 18.05 -8.78
C PRO A 220 12.73 16.81 -9.47
N LYS A 221 12.28 16.51 -10.69
CA LYS A 221 12.98 15.57 -11.59
C LYS A 221 14.44 15.98 -11.79
#